data_AF-A0AA95MK90-F1
#
_entry.id   AF-A0AA95MK90-F1
#
_cell.length_a   1.000
_cell.length_b   1.000
_cell.length_c   1.000
_cell.angle_alpha   90.00
_cell.angle_beta   90.00
_cell.angle_gamma   90.00
#
_symmetry.space_group_name_H-M   'P 1'
#
loop_
_entity.id
_entity.type
_entity.pdbx_description
1 polymer ?
#
loop_
_entity_poly.entity_id
_entity_poly.type
_entity_poly.pdbx_seq_one_letter_code
_entity_poly.pdbx_strand_id
1 'polypeptide(L)'
;MTYKRGKWICSSCLTTSKDAHLDALTDRFHLIGPTITNFEFRVFLHIPTIHTSQKFLFKLNLPATGTTKSRIYHLNSKKVETCGLP
;
A
#
# COMPACT_ATOMS: atom_id res chain seq x y z
N MET A 1 6.66 -7.01 6.51
CA MET A 1 5.51 -7.04 7.45
C MET A 1 4.38 -7.87 6.86
N THR A 2 3.59 -8.56 7.69
CA THR A 2 2.46 -9.38 7.23
C THR A 2 1.15 -8.74 7.67
N TYR A 3 0.18 -8.67 6.76
CA TYR A 3 -1.16 -8.17 7.09
C TYR A 3 -1.99 -9.26 7.78
N LYS A 4 -2.37 -9.04 9.03
CA LYS A 4 -3.28 -9.92 9.78
C LYS A 4 -4.33 -9.11 10.51
N ARG A 5 -5.60 -9.47 10.32
CA ARG A 5 -6.76 -8.97 11.09
C ARG A 5 -6.84 -7.44 11.16
N GLY A 6 -6.51 -6.74 10.07
CA GLY A 6 -6.58 -5.26 10.02
C GLY A 6 -5.30 -4.53 10.43
N LYS A 7 -4.23 -5.25 10.76
CA LYS A 7 -2.96 -4.68 11.21
C LYS A 7 -1.78 -5.23 10.42
N TRP A 8 -0.77 -4.42 10.20
CA TRP A 8 0.53 -4.83 9.69
C TRP A 8 1.38 -5.27 10.86
N ILE A 9 1.89 -6.50 10.83
CA ILE A 9 2.72 -7.04 11.90
C ILE A 9 4.12 -7.29 11.35
N CYS A 10 5.14 -6.73 11.99
CA CYS A 10 6.52 -7.07 11.66
C CYS A 10 6.83 -8.49 12.15
N SER A 11 7.36 -9.34 11.27
CA SER A 11 7.79 -10.70 11.63
C SER A 11 9.03 -10.70 12.52
N SER A 12 9.87 -9.66 12.44
CA SER A 12 11.14 -9.59 13.15
C SER A 12 11.02 -9.01 14.57
N CYS A 13 10.27 -7.91 14.72
CA CYS A 13 10.12 -7.21 16.01
C CYS A 13 8.70 -7.29 16.60
N LEU A 14 7.75 -7.97 15.94
CA LEU A 14 6.35 -8.11 16.35
C LEU A 14 5.57 -6.78 16.49
N THR A 15 6.16 -5.65 16.13
CA THR A 15 5.50 -4.34 16.12
C THR A 15 4.31 -4.36 15.17
N THR A 16 3.18 -3.79 15.65
CA THR A 16 1.99 -3.62 14.83
C THR A 16 1.87 -2.18 14.34
N SER A 17 1.63 -2.00 13.05
CA SER A 17 1.36 -0.69 12.45
C SER A 17 0.05 -0.73 11.66
N LYS A 18 -0.67 0.40 11.63
CA LYS A 18 -1.85 0.58 10.77
C LYS A 18 -1.45 1.14 9.41
N ASP A 19 -0.38 1.94 9.39
CA ASP A 19 0.00 2.80 8.28
C ASP A 19 1.25 2.32 7.54
N ALA A 20 1.82 1.17 7.92
CA ALA A 20 3.00 0.61 7.25
C ALA A 20 2.83 0.35 5.74
N HIS A 21 1.61 0.14 5.28
CA HIS A 21 1.32 0.06 3.85
C HIS A 21 1.62 1.38 3.12
N LEU A 22 1.44 2.53 3.76
CA LEU A 22 1.76 3.83 3.18
C LEU A 22 3.26 3.97 2.95
N ASP A 23 4.05 3.62 3.97
CA ASP A 23 5.51 3.71 3.95
C ASP A 23 6.09 2.82 2.84
N ALA A 24 5.65 1.57 2.78
CA ALA A 24 6.06 0.64 1.73
C ALA A 24 5.68 1.13 0.32
N LEU A 25 4.51 1.79 0.15
CA LEU A 25 4.13 2.36 -1.14
C LEU A 25 4.98 3.56 -1.54
N THR A 26 5.50 4.30 -0.56
CA THR A 26 6.35 5.46 -0.81
C THR A 26 7.74 5.02 -1.24
N ASP A 27 8.32 4.05 -0.55
CA ASP A 27 9.57 3.44 -0.97
C ASP A 27 9.45 2.86 -2.39
N ARG A 28 8.34 2.16 -2.66
CA ARG A 28 8.00 1.69 -4.00
C ARG A 28 7.89 2.82 -5.04
N PHE A 29 7.27 3.93 -4.68
CA PHE A 29 7.16 5.11 -5.54
C PHE A 29 8.53 5.61 -5.97
N HIS A 30 9.48 5.70 -5.04
CA HIS A 30 10.83 6.17 -5.30
C HIS A 30 11.67 5.17 -6.10
N LEU A 31 11.49 3.87 -5.87
CA LEU A 31 12.28 2.83 -6.52
C LEU A 31 11.81 2.48 -7.94
N ILE A 32 10.50 2.46 -8.18
CA ILE A 32 9.95 1.97 -9.47
C ILE A 32 9.14 3.03 -10.19
N GLY A 33 8.38 3.83 -9.46
CA GLY A 33 7.67 4.96 -10.04
C GLY A 33 6.28 5.20 -9.48
N PRO A 34 5.59 6.22 -10.04
CA PRO A 34 4.43 6.84 -9.42
C PRO A 34 3.12 6.07 -9.59
N THR A 35 3.13 4.90 -10.22
CA THR A 35 1.92 4.18 -10.61
C THR A 35 1.91 2.77 -10.05
N ILE A 36 0.73 2.32 -9.62
CA ILE A 36 0.52 0.96 -9.16
C ILE A 36 -0.84 0.43 -9.59
N THR A 37 -0.89 -0.82 -10.04
CA THR A 37 -2.14 -1.52 -10.30
C THR A 37 -2.65 -2.21 -9.03
N ASN A 38 -3.95 -2.55 -8.97
CA ASN A 38 -4.50 -3.33 -7.86
C ASN A 38 -3.82 -4.70 -7.72
N PHE A 39 -3.39 -5.30 -8.83
CA PHE A 39 -2.67 -6.56 -8.80
C PHE A 39 -1.29 -6.40 -8.15
N GLU A 40 -0.50 -5.41 -8.60
CA GLU A 40 0.81 -5.12 -8.01
C GLU A 40 0.70 -4.74 -6.54
N PHE A 41 -0.27 -3.90 -6.17
CA PHE A 41 -0.52 -3.53 -4.78
C PHE A 41 -0.75 -4.75 -3.89
N ARG A 42 -1.59 -5.68 -4.37
CA ARG A 42 -1.90 -6.91 -3.64
C ARG A 42 -0.67 -7.80 -3.46
N VAL A 43 0.10 -7.99 -4.52
CA VAL A 43 1.31 -8.83 -4.51
C VAL A 43 2.38 -8.20 -3.62
N PHE A 44 2.65 -6.91 -3.80
CA PHE A 44 3.66 -6.17 -3.05
C PHE A 44 3.39 -6.19 -1.53
N LEU A 45 2.14 -5.92 -1.14
CA LEU A 45 1.73 -5.88 0.26
C LEU A 45 1.31 -7.26 0.82
N HIS A 46 1.42 -8.34 0.04
CA HIS A 46 0.99 -9.69 0.43
C HIS A 46 -0.43 -9.73 1.00
N ILE A 47 -1.34 -8.98 0.38
CA ILE A 47 -2.74 -8.92 0.81
C ILE A 47 -3.46 -10.17 0.30
N PRO A 48 -4.14 -10.93 1.18
CA PRO A 48 -4.70 -12.23 0.81
C PRO A 48 -5.90 -12.14 -0.15
N THR A 49 -6.65 -11.03 -0.13
CA THR A 49 -7.88 -10.90 -0.94
C THR A 49 -7.91 -9.64 -1.78
N ILE A 50 -8.53 -9.72 -2.96
CA ILE A 50 -8.70 -8.55 -3.84
C ILE A 50 -9.59 -7.48 -3.20
N HIS A 51 -10.61 -7.89 -2.45
CA HIS A 51 -11.53 -6.98 -1.78
C HIS A 51 -10.85 -6.15 -0.68
N THR A 52 -9.91 -6.75 0.07
CA THR A 52 -9.14 -6.00 1.06
C THR A 52 -8.21 -4.99 0.38
N SER A 53 -7.53 -5.38 -0.69
CA SER A 53 -6.71 -4.47 -1.51
C SER A 53 -7.51 -3.28 -2.04
N GLN A 54 -8.68 -3.52 -2.64
CA GLN A 54 -9.58 -2.45 -3.13
C GLN A 54 -10.02 -1.52 -2.00
N LYS A 55 -10.35 -2.07 -0.82
CA LYS A 55 -10.73 -1.26 0.35
C LYS A 55 -9.58 -0.37 0.81
N PHE A 56 -8.33 -0.83 0.76
CA PHE A 56 -7.16 0.00 1.05
C PHE A 56 -7.00 1.12 0.04
N LEU A 57 -7.00 0.79 -1.26
CA LEU A 57 -6.87 1.77 -2.34
C LEU A 57 -7.98 2.85 -2.26
N PHE A 58 -9.20 2.44 -1.91
CA PHE A 58 -10.31 3.35 -1.67
C PHE A 58 -10.07 4.26 -0.44
N LYS A 59 -9.60 3.69 0.68
CA LYS A 59 -9.25 4.45 1.89
C LYS A 59 -8.10 5.43 1.69
N LEU A 60 -7.10 5.05 0.91
CA LEU A 60 -5.98 5.90 0.54
C LEU A 60 -6.42 7.12 -0.28
N ASN A 61 -7.59 7.04 -0.93
CA ASN A 61 -8.16 8.06 -1.78
C ASN A 61 -7.12 8.54 -2.82
N LEU A 62 -6.51 7.57 -3.52
CA LEU A 62 -5.52 7.83 -4.56
C LEU A 62 -6.21 8.26 -5.86
N PRO A 63 -5.64 9.23 -6.58
CA PRO A 63 -6.04 9.50 -7.95
C PRO A 63 -5.82 8.23 -8.79
N ALA A 64 -6.80 7.89 -9.62
CA ALA A 64 -6.73 6.72 -10.46
C ALA A 64 -7.14 7.04 -11.89
N THR A 65 -6.45 6.44 -12.84
CA THR A 65 -6.74 6.57 -14.27
C THR A 65 -7.21 5.21 -14.80
N GLY A 66 -8.31 5.22 -15.56
CA GLY A 66 -8.92 4.03 -16.12
C GLY A 66 -10.14 3.53 -15.32
N THR A 67 -11.04 2.84 -16.02
CA THR A 67 -12.39 2.55 -15.56
C THR A 67 -12.57 1.14 -15.00
N THR A 68 -11.77 0.17 -15.47
CA THR A 68 -12.00 -1.27 -15.19
C THR A 68 -10.69 -2.02 -14.92
N LYS A 69 -10.29 -2.96 -15.79
CA LYS A 69 -9.25 -3.97 -15.53
C LYS A 69 -7.83 -3.38 -15.51
N SER A 70 -7.65 -2.26 -16.19
CA SER A 70 -6.40 -1.51 -16.28
C SER A 70 -6.46 -0.22 -15.45
N ARG A 71 -7.21 -0.21 -14.34
CA ARG A 71 -7.21 0.94 -13.44
C ARG A 71 -5.87 1.05 -12.74
N ILE A 72 -5.18 2.16 -12.99
CA ILE A 72 -3.88 2.49 -12.44
C ILE A 72 -4.11 3.52 -11.35
N TYR A 73 -3.50 3.31 -10.19
CA TYR A 73 -3.52 4.25 -9.08
C TYR A 73 -2.21 5.03 -9.07
N HIS A 74 -2.31 6.34 -8.94
CA HIS A 74 -1.17 7.25 -8.87
C HIS A 74 -0.82 7.49 -7.42
N LEU A 75 0.35 7.02 -7.03
CA LEU A 75 0.97 7.26 -5.74
C LEU A 75 1.48 8.70 -5.73
N ASN A 76 1.13 9.48 -4.70
CA ASN A 76 1.64 10.84 -4.53
C ASN A 76 2.61 10.87 -3.35
N SER A 77 3.84 11.30 -3.60
CA SER A 77 4.92 11.45 -2.63
C SER A 77 4.54 12.31 -1.41
N LYS A 78 3.57 13.24 -1.53
CA LYS A 78 3.25 14.21 -0.47
C LYS A 78 2.45 13.67 0.72
N LYS A 79 1.94 12.42 0.68
CA LYS A 79 0.94 11.95 1.66
C LYS A 79 1.46 10.98 2.72
N VAL A 80 2.72 10.57 2.65
CA VAL A 80 3.22 9.51 3.53
C VAL A 80 4.30 10.10 4.41
N GLU A 81 3.85 10.61 5.55
CA GLU A 81 4.74 10.90 6.66
C GLU A 81 5.35 9.57 7.11
N THR A 82 6.64 9.44 6.87
CA THR A 82 7.49 8.30 7.21
C THR A 82 7.37 7.99 8.69
N CYS A 83 7.16 6.73 9.03
CA CYS A 83 7.29 6.29 10.41
C CYS A 83 8.80 6.24 10.70
N GLY A 84 9.32 7.35 11.24
CA GLY A 84 10.71 7.48 11.64
C GLY A 84 11.16 6.25 12.42
N LEU A 85 12.23 5.62 11.90
CA LEU A 85 13.09 4.82 12.75
C LEU A 85 13.54 5.70 13.93
N PRO A 86 13.62 5.15 15.15
CA PRO A 86 14.31 5.83 16.25
C PRO A 86 15.77 6.12 15.90
#